data_AF-A0A2V9ZHL1-F1
#
_entry.id   AF-A0A2V9ZHL1-F1
#
_cell.length_a   1.000
_cell.length_b   1.000
_cell.length_c   1.000
_cell.angle_alpha   90.00
_cell.angle_beta   90.00
_cell.angle_gamma   90.00
#
_symmetry.space_group_name_H-M   'P 1'
#
loop_
_entity.id
_entity.type
_entity.pdbx_description
1 polymer ?
#
loop_
_entity_poly.entity_id
_entity_poly.type
_entity_poly.pdbx_seq_one_letter_code
_entity_poly.pdbx_strand_id
1 'polypeptide(L)'
;MRRIVYSFTVGVVLAAAAFLAQPSQAQPFTLDEKIKPTELKLADYKAESETGQGRLAQISITQTDPSQYFFVEGVSIYSPDYVGITADDPSSGMKVSLHKETWEQAAISGHPDGEGHWETKFKTTGDFGIQVVPDKLPAKYSIIVWVGKEVDPQLPSPFVYSSSTGGVWLSSKIIIISIVGLVIVAIVAVLLFRSRSKAVTACLVFGLGLGLLLPMPASLGAQDMSDLKNLTKALDYLKKFLELEKNNKKMWDDSNPLSPGEAAPDMDRRGPTMPSSCAGERQSSEECRCFAAAAERLNKNRLMLEKMRIMVANQKAFKDKAIALGNSYAQLHTLMGLQWIGIRTHDIEEPYAQFKTIANQKHQLLMAAIQDSLKTISACEAKMGERDWYEKYGFVYYEFLYDAYKPSF
;
A
#
# COMPACT_ATOMS: atom_id res chain seq x y z
N MET A 1 28.22 51.52 -14.15
CA MET A 1 28.60 50.10 -14.40
C MET A 1 28.16 49.27 -13.20
N ARG A 2 27.72 48.00 -13.38
CA ARG A 2 27.28 47.04 -12.32
C ARG A 2 26.09 47.54 -11.48
N ARG A 3 24.88 46.95 -11.43
CA ARG A 3 24.39 45.54 -11.43
C ARG A 3 24.96 44.66 -10.31
N ILE A 4 24.12 44.42 -9.30
CA ILE A 4 23.67 43.14 -8.68
C ILE A 4 22.48 43.57 -7.81
N VAL A 5 21.21 43.49 -8.25
CA VAL A 5 20.37 42.30 -8.47
C VAL A 5 20.02 41.60 -7.15
N TYR A 6 18.79 41.81 -6.68
CA TYR A 6 18.16 41.00 -5.63
C TYR A 6 18.01 39.55 -6.10
N SER A 7 18.35 38.59 -5.25
CA SER A 7 18.02 37.18 -5.46
C SER A 7 17.70 36.52 -4.12
N PHE A 8 16.44 36.66 -3.69
CA PHE A 8 15.91 35.87 -2.57
C PHE A 8 15.59 34.46 -3.07
N THR A 9 16.63 33.63 -3.23
CA THR A 9 16.46 32.21 -3.55
C THR A 9 15.87 31.48 -2.35
N VAL A 10 14.55 31.29 -2.36
CA VAL A 10 13.87 30.30 -1.53
C VAL A 10 14.46 28.93 -1.88
N GLY A 11 15.21 28.32 -0.96
CA GLY A 11 15.97 27.11 -1.22
C GLY A 11 16.24 26.31 0.04
N VAL A 12 15.95 25.00 -0.03
CA VAL A 12 16.32 23.96 0.93
C VAL A 12 15.77 24.16 2.37
N VAL A 13 14.46 23.95 2.52
CA VAL A 13 13.91 23.34 3.75
C VAL A 13 13.57 21.88 3.45
N LEU A 14 14.61 21.06 3.30
CA LEU A 14 14.54 19.60 3.17
C LEU A 14 15.62 18.96 4.06
N ALA A 15 15.54 19.28 5.35
CA ALA A 15 16.43 18.76 6.38
C ALA A 15 15.62 17.94 7.39
N ALA A 16 15.92 16.64 7.46
CA ALA A 16 15.58 15.71 8.54
C ALA A 16 14.21 15.90 9.21
N ALA A 17 13.13 15.48 8.54
CA ALA A 17 11.89 15.08 9.21
C ALA A 17 12.07 13.73 9.95
N ALA A 18 13.12 13.64 10.78
CA ALA A 18 13.39 12.53 11.69
C ALA A 18 12.43 12.62 12.88
N PHE A 19 11.14 12.47 12.61
CA PHE A 19 10.14 12.26 13.64
C PHE A 19 10.50 10.98 14.38
N LEU A 20 10.64 11.10 15.71
CA LEU A 20 10.90 9.97 16.58
C LEU A 20 9.74 8.98 16.44
N ALA A 21 10.03 7.80 15.88
CA ALA A 21 9.17 6.64 16.01
C ALA A 21 9.26 6.15 17.46
N GLN A 22 8.54 6.83 18.37
CA GLN A 22 8.10 6.18 19.59
C GLN A 22 7.13 5.07 19.18
N PRO A 23 7.19 3.89 19.82
CA PRO A 23 6.32 2.79 19.45
C PRO A 23 4.85 3.18 19.67
N SER A 24 4.04 3.05 18.63
CA SER A 24 2.69 2.52 18.83
C SER A 24 2.82 1.18 19.57
N GLN A 25 1.84 0.81 20.39
CA GLN A 25 1.71 -0.57 20.85
C GLN A 25 1.45 -1.43 19.60
N ALA A 26 2.51 -1.94 18.96
CA ALA A 26 2.54 -2.32 17.55
C ALA A 26 1.96 -3.72 17.28
N GLN A 27 0.93 -4.07 18.05
CA GLN A 27 0.33 -5.39 18.17
C GLN A 27 -1.13 -5.22 18.60
N PRO A 28 -2.01 -6.22 18.38
CA PRO A 28 -3.33 -6.21 18.98
C PRO A 28 -3.24 -6.03 20.51
N PHE A 29 -4.14 -5.24 21.09
CA PHE A 29 -4.13 -4.93 22.51
C PHE A 29 -4.61 -6.12 23.39
N THR A 30 -4.04 -6.25 24.59
CA THR A 30 -4.45 -7.20 25.63
C THR A 30 -4.03 -6.70 27.02
N LEU A 31 -4.63 -7.31 28.06
CA LEU A 31 -4.24 -7.15 29.47
C LEU A 31 -3.73 -8.47 30.11
N ASP A 32 -3.62 -9.57 29.37
CA ASP A 32 -3.02 -10.81 29.90
C ASP A 32 -1.49 -10.78 29.71
N GLU A 33 -0.76 -10.56 30.80
CA GLU A 33 0.72 -10.56 30.86
C GLU A 33 1.38 -11.89 30.42
N LYS A 34 0.61 -12.96 30.24
CA LYS A 34 1.09 -14.22 29.64
C LYS A 34 1.19 -14.15 28.12
N ILE A 35 0.40 -13.30 27.47
CA ILE A 35 0.46 -13.10 26.02
C ILE A 35 1.73 -12.27 25.75
N LYS A 36 2.72 -12.91 25.13
CA LYS A 36 4.03 -12.32 24.81
C LYS A 36 4.31 -12.47 23.31
N PRO A 37 3.74 -11.60 22.46
CA PRO A 37 3.84 -11.74 21.02
C PRO A 37 5.26 -11.50 20.50
N THR A 38 5.65 -12.23 19.45
CA THR A 38 6.95 -12.12 18.81
C THR A 38 6.86 -11.35 17.49
N GLU A 39 7.68 -10.30 17.33
CA GLU A 39 7.73 -9.49 16.12
C GLU A 39 8.30 -10.29 14.92
N LEU A 40 7.55 -10.36 13.82
CA LEU A 40 7.97 -10.96 12.56
C LEU A 40 8.52 -9.88 11.62
N LYS A 41 9.84 -9.65 11.72
CA LYS A 41 10.53 -8.58 10.98
C LYS A 41 10.46 -8.77 9.47
N LEU A 42 9.70 -7.88 8.83
CA LEU A 42 9.59 -7.75 7.38
C LEU A 42 10.90 -7.21 6.78
N ALA A 43 11.57 -8.02 5.96
CA ALA A 43 12.76 -7.64 5.19
C ALA A 43 12.44 -7.52 3.68
N ASP A 44 13.18 -6.70 2.94
CA ASP A 44 13.00 -6.52 1.49
C ASP A 44 13.10 -7.86 0.73
N TYR A 45 12.05 -8.19 -0.03
CA TYR A 45 11.94 -9.44 -0.77
C TYR A 45 11.91 -9.22 -2.28
N LYS A 46 12.85 -9.86 -2.97
CA LYS A 46 13.02 -9.84 -4.42
C LYS A 46 12.65 -11.20 -4.98
N ALA A 47 11.39 -11.33 -5.41
CA ALA A 47 10.94 -12.46 -6.19
C ALA A 47 11.57 -12.46 -7.60
N GLU A 48 11.34 -13.53 -8.36
CA GLU A 48 11.65 -13.57 -9.80
C GLU A 48 10.61 -12.79 -10.63
N SER A 49 9.36 -12.70 -10.17
CA SER A 49 8.30 -11.90 -10.78
C SER A 49 8.29 -10.46 -10.25
N GLU A 50 7.76 -9.53 -11.05
CA GLU A 50 7.52 -8.15 -10.61
C GLU A 50 6.41 -8.06 -9.55
N THR A 51 5.42 -8.97 -9.59
CA THR A 51 4.30 -9.00 -8.65
C THR A 51 4.67 -9.56 -7.29
N GLY A 52 5.65 -10.46 -7.21
CA GLY A 52 6.16 -10.97 -5.93
C GLY A 52 7.11 -10.03 -5.18
N GLN A 53 7.44 -8.86 -5.75
CA GLN A 53 8.27 -7.87 -5.09
C GLN A 53 7.54 -7.23 -3.91
N GLY A 54 8.18 -7.18 -2.74
CA GLY A 54 7.55 -6.67 -1.54
C GLY A 54 8.49 -6.76 -0.34
N ARG A 55 7.91 -7.05 0.83
CA ARG A 55 8.65 -7.46 2.04
C ARG A 55 8.20 -8.85 2.47
N LEU A 56 9.08 -9.59 3.12
CA LEU A 56 8.86 -10.95 3.62
C LEU A 56 9.36 -11.06 5.06
N ALA A 57 8.55 -11.68 5.92
CA ALA A 57 9.01 -12.26 7.18
C ALA A 57 8.79 -13.78 7.11
N GLN A 58 9.76 -14.54 7.61
CA GLN A 58 9.73 -16.00 7.56
C GLN A 58 10.36 -16.58 8.83
N ILE A 59 9.74 -17.62 9.41
CA ILE A 59 10.24 -18.28 10.62
C ILE A 59 9.79 -19.74 10.67
N SER A 60 10.64 -20.63 11.18
CA SER A 60 10.27 -22.00 11.57
C SER A 60 10.21 -22.09 13.11
N ILE A 61 9.20 -22.78 13.62
CA ILE A 61 8.84 -22.83 15.03
C ILE A 61 8.73 -24.28 15.50
N THR A 62 9.27 -24.56 16.69
CA THR A 62 8.86 -25.71 17.51
C THR A 62 8.15 -25.16 18.74
N GLN A 63 6.81 -25.22 18.73
CA GLN A 63 5.95 -24.67 19.77
C GLN A 63 5.72 -25.71 20.87
N THR A 64 6.10 -25.35 22.11
CA THR A 64 5.92 -26.17 23.32
C THR A 64 4.72 -25.77 24.17
N ASP A 65 4.12 -24.60 23.89
CA ASP A 65 3.06 -23.99 24.69
C ASP A 65 1.70 -24.04 23.96
N PRO A 66 0.56 -24.12 24.68
CA PRO A 66 -0.76 -24.29 24.04
C PRO A 66 -1.21 -23.16 23.09
N SER A 67 -0.59 -21.97 23.18
CA SER A 67 -0.84 -20.86 22.26
C SER A 67 0.43 -20.04 22.11
N GLN A 68 0.78 -19.69 20.86
CA GLN A 68 1.88 -18.78 20.55
C GLN A 68 1.37 -17.62 19.70
N TYR A 69 1.97 -16.45 19.91
CA TYR A 69 1.51 -15.17 19.38
C TYR A 69 2.64 -14.49 18.63
N PHE A 70 2.32 -13.90 17.48
CA PHE A 70 3.27 -13.21 16.60
C PHE A 70 2.63 -11.94 16.05
N PHE A 71 3.39 -10.92 15.71
CA PHE A 71 2.84 -9.69 15.11
C PHE A 71 3.71 -9.13 14.00
N VAL A 72 3.12 -8.29 13.17
CA VAL A 72 3.73 -7.70 11.97
C VAL A 72 3.44 -6.20 12.00
N GLU A 73 4.50 -5.38 12.00
CA GLU A 73 4.38 -3.92 12.04
C GLU A 73 4.31 -3.29 10.64
N GLY A 74 3.64 -2.13 10.56
CA GLY A 74 3.83 -1.17 9.48
C GLY A 74 3.48 -1.68 8.08
N VAL A 75 2.32 -2.34 7.94
CA VAL A 75 1.71 -2.63 6.63
C VAL A 75 0.77 -1.51 6.19
N SER A 76 0.36 -1.53 4.93
CA SER A 76 -0.43 -0.46 4.32
C SER A 76 -1.65 -1.00 3.59
N ILE A 77 -2.78 -0.30 3.69
CA ILE A 77 -4.02 -0.64 2.98
C ILE A 77 -3.87 -0.61 1.44
N TYR A 78 -2.75 -0.09 0.91
CA TYR A 78 -2.38 -0.11 -0.51
C TYR A 78 -1.42 -1.25 -0.87
N SER A 79 -0.85 -1.96 0.10
CA SER A 79 -0.24 -3.27 -0.12
C SER A 79 -1.33 -4.35 -0.12
N PRO A 80 -1.23 -5.38 -0.96
CA PRO A 80 -1.90 -6.64 -0.71
C PRO A 80 -1.04 -7.50 0.24
N ASP A 81 -1.66 -8.03 1.29
CA ASP A 81 -1.02 -8.80 2.35
C ASP A 81 -1.34 -10.30 2.20
N TYR A 82 -0.38 -11.15 2.55
CA TYR A 82 -0.50 -12.62 2.59
C TYR A 82 0.08 -13.16 3.90
N VAL A 83 -0.64 -14.10 4.52
CA VAL A 83 -0.13 -14.92 5.63
C VAL A 83 -0.34 -16.39 5.29
N GLY A 84 0.72 -17.19 5.37
CA GLY A 84 0.70 -18.63 5.20
C GLY A 84 1.36 -19.36 6.37
N ILE A 85 0.75 -20.42 6.87
CA ILE A 85 1.30 -21.30 7.91
C ILE A 85 1.35 -22.74 7.38
N THR A 86 2.50 -23.40 7.55
CA THR A 86 2.75 -24.74 7.02
C THR A 86 3.23 -25.66 8.14
N ALA A 87 2.47 -26.70 8.47
CA ALA A 87 2.84 -27.72 9.44
C ALA A 87 3.90 -28.70 8.88
N ASP A 88 4.78 -29.17 9.77
CA ASP A 88 5.75 -30.27 9.52
C ASP A 88 5.01 -31.60 9.36
N ASP A 89 4.07 -31.86 10.28
CA ASP A 89 3.11 -32.97 10.26
C ASP A 89 1.70 -32.45 9.94
N PRO A 90 1.13 -32.73 8.74
CA PRO A 90 -0.25 -32.39 8.40
C PRO A 90 -1.31 -32.98 9.34
N SER A 91 -0.99 -34.08 10.04
CA SER A 91 -1.89 -34.72 11.00
C SER A 91 -1.79 -34.17 12.43
N SER A 92 -0.89 -33.21 12.67
CA SER A 92 -0.69 -32.60 14.00
C SER A 92 -1.96 -31.88 14.49
N GLY A 93 -2.59 -31.11 13.60
CA GLY A 93 -3.78 -30.31 13.87
C GLY A 93 -3.44 -28.97 14.53
N MET A 94 -3.98 -27.86 14.02
CA MET A 94 -3.86 -26.53 14.63
C MET A 94 -4.90 -25.56 14.10
N LYS A 95 -5.35 -24.65 14.98
CA LYS A 95 -6.09 -23.44 14.61
C LYS A 95 -5.11 -22.28 14.43
N VAL A 96 -5.35 -21.50 13.38
CA VAL A 96 -4.70 -20.20 13.13
C VAL A 96 -5.76 -19.09 13.21
N SER A 97 -5.42 -17.95 13.81
CA SER A 97 -6.26 -16.75 13.75
C SER A 97 -5.45 -15.47 13.55
N LEU A 98 -6.02 -14.53 12.81
CA LEU A 98 -5.46 -13.19 12.60
C LEU A 98 -6.27 -12.19 13.43
N HIS A 99 -5.57 -11.23 14.03
CA HIS A 99 -6.11 -10.28 15.00
C HIS A 99 -5.71 -8.87 14.58
N LYS A 100 -6.65 -7.92 14.71
CA LYS A 100 -6.41 -6.52 14.36
C LYS A 100 -6.17 -5.66 15.60
N GLU A 101 -7.26 -5.34 16.31
CA GLU A 101 -7.21 -4.35 17.40
C GLU A 101 -7.00 -4.97 18.79
N THR A 102 -7.45 -6.21 19.01
CA THR A 102 -7.31 -6.93 20.28
C THR A 102 -7.06 -8.42 20.07
N TRP A 103 -6.39 -9.07 21.02
CA TRP A 103 -6.19 -10.53 20.98
C TRP A 103 -7.48 -11.32 21.26
N GLU A 104 -8.45 -10.74 21.98
CA GLU A 104 -9.74 -11.40 22.24
C GLU A 104 -10.62 -11.56 20.99
N GLN A 105 -10.46 -10.70 19.97
CA GLN A 105 -11.28 -10.73 18.76
C GLN A 105 -10.47 -11.12 17.52
N ALA A 106 -10.55 -12.41 17.15
CA ALA A 106 -10.09 -12.87 15.86
C ALA A 106 -10.89 -12.20 14.73
N ALA A 107 -10.19 -11.67 13.73
CA ALA A 107 -10.76 -11.07 12.52
C ALA A 107 -10.89 -12.10 11.39
N ILE A 108 -9.89 -12.98 11.25
CA ILE A 108 -9.90 -14.17 10.38
C ILE A 108 -9.51 -15.38 11.24
N SER A 109 -10.03 -16.57 10.92
CA SER A 109 -9.62 -17.84 11.54
C SER A 109 -9.71 -18.99 10.55
N GLY A 110 -8.86 -20.00 10.72
CA GLY A 110 -8.86 -21.21 9.93
C GLY A 110 -8.01 -22.32 10.55
N HIS A 111 -7.84 -23.40 9.79
CA HIS A 111 -6.99 -24.54 10.13
C HIS A 111 -6.25 -24.95 8.85
N PRO A 112 -5.06 -25.56 8.92
CA PRO A 112 -4.41 -26.16 7.76
C PRO A 112 -5.26 -27.22 7.08
N ASP A 113 -5.06 -27.33 5.77
CA ASP A 113 -5.70 -28.30 4.88
C ASP A 113 -5.09 -29.72 5.01
N GLY A 114 -5.51 -30.62 4.12
CA GLY A 114 -4.98 -31.98 4.06
C GLY A 114 -3.49 -32.11 3.67
N GLU A 115 -2.87 -31.05 3.13
CA GLU A 115 -1.42 -30.99 2.92
C GLU A 115 -0.69 -30.38 4.13
N GLY A 116 -1.41 -29.92 5.16
CA GLY A 116 -0.86 -29.23 6.31
C GLY A 116 -0.51 -27.78 6.01
N HIS A 117 -1.23 -27.10 5.11
CA HIS A 117 -1.05 -25.69 4.80
C HIS A 117 -2.32 -24.86 5.01
N TRP A 118 -2.18 -23.65 5.57
CA TRP A 118 -3.23 -22.64 5.63
C TRP A 118 -2.69 -21.32 5.08
N GLU A 119 -3.41 -20.68 4.16
CA GLU A 119 -3.11 -19.35 3.66
C GLU A 119 -4.34 -18.43 3.65
N THR A 120 -4.09 -17.12 3.68
CA THR A 120 -5.11 -16.11 3.44
C THR A 120 -4.49 -14.82 2.86
N LYS A 121 -5.30 -14.07 2.09
CA LYS A 121 -4.94 -12.74 1.55
C LYS A 121 -5.91 -11.66 2.04
N PHE A 122 -5.38 -10.48 2.33
CA PHE A 122 -6.14 -9.32 2.82
C PHE A 122 -5.44 -8.01 2.43
N LYS A 123 -5.87 -6.90 3.01
CA LYS A 123 -5.18 -5.61 3.05
C LYS A 123 -5.46 -4.91 4.38
N THR A 124 -4.46 -4.33 5.05
CA THR A 124 -4.66 -3.60 6.33
C THR A 124 -3.65 -2.47 6.52
N THR A 125 -3.94 -1.48 7.38
CA THR A 125 -3.00 -0.38 7.72
C THR A 125 -2.51 -0.46 9.15
N GLY A 126 -1.21 -0.23 9.35
CA GLY A 126 -0.57 -0.33 10.67
C GLY A 126 -0.21 -1.79 10.93
N ASP A 127 -0.60 -2.30 12.09
CA ASP A 127 -0.03 -3.55 12.61
C ASP A 127 -1.10 -4.65 12.70
N PHE A 128 -0.71 -5.91 12.72
CA PHE A 128 -1.63 -7.04 12.95
C PHE A 128 -0.97 -8.21 13.67
N GLY A 129 -1.77 -9.02 14.36
CA GLY A 129 -1.36 -10.20 15.09
C GLY A 129 -1.76 -11.51 14.41
N ILE A 130 -0.99 -12.57 14.70
CA ILE A 130 -1.18 -13.96 14.30
C ILE A 130 -1.13 -14.80 15.58
N GLN A 131 -2.13 -15.63 15.82
CA GLN A 131 -2.16 -16.61 16.91
C GLN A 131 -2.15 -18.03 16.32
N VAL A 132 -1.38 -18.93 16.94
CA VAL A 132 -1.32 -20.36 16.58
C VAL A 132 -1.60 -21.22 17.83
N VAL A 133 -2.64 -22.04 17.73
CA VAL A 133 -3.12 -22.95 18.78
C VAL A 133 -3.14 -24.38 18.23
N PRO A 134 -2.12 -25.21 18.50
CA PRO A 134 -2.05 -26.58 18.01
C PRO A 134 -2.87 -27.55 18.86
N ASP A 135 -3.40 -28.60 18.22
CA ASP A 135 -4.17 -29.66 18.87
C ASP A 135 -3.28 -30.64 19.65
N LYS A 136 -1.96 -30.64 19.37
CA LYS A 136 -0.94 -31.52 19.95
C LYS A 136 0.36 -30.75 20.18
N LEU A 137 1.11 -31.13 21.22
CA LEU A 137 2.40 -30.54 21.56
C LEU A 137 3.50 -31.62 21.69
N PRO A 138 4.76 -31.33 21.32
CA PRO A 138 5.21 -30.11 20.66
C PRO A 138 4.74 -30.05 19.20
N ALA A 139 4.35 -28.86 18.74
CA ALA A 139 3.96 -28.64 17.34
C ALA A 139 5.13 -28.07 16.54
N LYS A 140 5.21 -28.43 15.26
CA LYS A 140 6.21 -27.88 14.33
C LYS A 140 5.56 -27.30 13.09
N TYR A 141 5.92 -26.06 12.76
CA TYR A 141 5.40 -25.34 11.59
C TYR A 141 6.33 -24.19 11.17
N SER A 142 6.12 -23.68 9.96
CA SER A 142 6.72 -22.42 9.49
C SER A 142 5.63 -21.39 9.22
N ILE A 143 5.90 -20.12 9.58
CA ILE A 143 5.07 -18.96 9.20
C ILE A 143 5.78 -18.20 8.08
N ILE A 144 5.01 -17.82 7.07
CA ILE A 144 5.37 -16.87 6.02
C ILE A 144 4.41 -15.69 6.08
N VAL A 145 4.94 -14.47 6.13
CA VAL A 145 4.17 -13.24 5.92
C VAL A 145 4.80 -12.51 4.74
N TRP A 146 4.02 -12.25 3.71
CA TRP A 146 4.43 -11.47 2.55
C TRP A 146 3.54 -10.22 2.43
N VAL A 147 4.17 -9.08 2.17
CA VAL A 147 3.52 -7.78 2.05
C VAL A 147 3.96 -7.20 0.71
N GLY A 148 3.06 -7.19 -0.27
CA GLY A 148 3.36 -6.70 -1.61
C GLY A 148 3.75 -5.22 -1.62
N LYS A 149 4.40 -4.79 -2.70
CA LYS A 149 4.54 -3.34 -2.98
C LYS A 149 3.18 -2.65 -2.93
N GLU A 150 3.17 -1.42 -2.42
CA GLU A 150 1.97 -0.58 -2.52
C GLU A 150 1.58 -0.39 -4.00
N VAL A 151 0.30 -0.54 -4.29
CA VAL A 151 -0.28 -0.15 -5.58
C VAL A 151 -0.49 1.37 -5.62
N ASP A 152 -0.48 1.96 -6.82
CA ASP A 152 -0.88 3.36 -7.06
C ASP A 152 -2.27 3.35 -7.74
N PRO A 153 -3.38 3.23 -6.97
CA PRO A 153 -4.71 3.11 -7.54
C PRO A 153 -5.19 4.49 -7.98
N GLN A 154 -5.42 4.64 -9.28
CA GLN A 154 -5.81 5.92 -9.86
C GLN A 154 -7.19 6.36 -9.39
N LEU A 155 -7.22 7.37 -8.51
CA LEU A 155 -8.46 8.06 -8.16
C LEU A 155 -9.10 8.69 -9.41
N PRO A 156 -10.44 8.65 -9.56
CA PRO A 156 -11.15 9.32 -10.63
C PRO A 156 -10.75 10.79 -10.75
N SER A 157 -10.49 11.23 -11.99
CA SER A 157 -10.16 12.62 -12.28
C SER A 157 -11.28 13.55 -11.81
N PRO A 158 -10.97 14.64 -11.09
CA PRO A 158 -11.95 15.65 -10.73
C PRO A 158 -12.26 16.57 -11.92
N PHE A 159 -11.51 16.47 -13.02
CA PHE A 159 -11.64 17.38 -14.16
C PHE A 159 -12.66 16.87 -15.19
N VAL A 160 -13.51 17.79 -15.65
CA VAL A 160 -14.44 17.59 -16.77
C VAL A 160 -14.10 18.57 -17.90
N TYR A 161 -14.29 18.17 -19.15
CA TYR A 161 -13.95 19.02 -20.29
C TYR A 161 -14.85 20.25 -20.37
N SER A 162 -14.25 21.42 -20.56
CA SER A 162 -14.95 22.67 -20.83
C SER A 162 -14.11 23.57 -21.73
N SER A 163 -14.74 24.20 -22.70
CA SER A 163 -14.11 25.18 -23.61
C SER A 163 -14.78 26.54 -23.44
N SER A 164 -14.07 27.53 -22.91
CA SER A 164 -14.58 28.92 -22.78
C SER A 164 -14.61 29.71 -24.09
N THR A 165 -14.37 29.04 -25.23
CA THR A 165 -14.62 29.58 -26.57
C THR A 165 -16.11 29.71 -26.85
N GLY A 166 -16.66 30.90 -26.61
CA GLY A 166 -17.93 31.33 -27.21
C GLY A 166 -17.80 31.42 -28.73
N GLY A 167 -18.00 30.31 -29.44
CA GLY A 167 -17.84 30.19 -30.88
C GLY A 167 -18.82 29.17 -31.48
N VAL A 168 -19.35 29.50 -32.67
CA VAL A 168 -20.41 28.71 -33.31
C VAL A 168 -19.89 27.33 -33.73
N TRP A 169 -20.57 26.27 -33.28
CA TRP A 169 -20.23 24.88 -33.59
C TRP A 169 -20.62 24.53 -35.03
N LEU A 170 -19.66 24.68 -35.96
CA LEU A 170 -19.75 24.11 -37.31
C LEU A 170 -19.06 22.73 -37.32
N SER A 171 -19.78 21.72 -37.81
CA SER A 171 -19.43 20.31 -37.64
C SER A 171 -18.40 19.81 -38.67
N SER A 172 -17.14 19.71 -38.25
CA SER A 172 -15.99 19.33 -39.08
C SER A 172 -15.94 17.85 -39.53
N LYS A 173 -16.92 17.39 -40.32
CA LYS A 173 -16.94 16.04 -40.91
C LYS A 173 -16.06 15.85 -42.18
N ILE A 174 -15.18 16.80 -42.50
CA ILE A 174 -14.49 16.87 -43.82
C ILE A 174 -13.01 16.42 -43.77
N ILE A 175 -12.35 16.44 -42.61
CA ILE A 175 -10.88 16.23 -42.53
C ILE A 175 -10.44 14.75 -42.64
N ILE A 176 -11.31 13.80 -42.31
CA ILE A 176 -10.95 12.36 -42.19
C ILE A 176 -10.61 11.70 -43.54
N ILE A 177 -11.16 12.19 -44.66
CA ILE A 177 -10.98 11.56 -45.99
C ILE A 177 -9.54 11.70 -46.51
N SER A 178 -8.83 12.77 -46.11
CA SER A 178 -7.47 13.08 -46.60
C SER A 178 -6.39 12.11 -46.14
N ILE A 179 -6.58 11.44 -45.00
CA ILE A 179 -5.52 10.64 -44.34
C ILE A 179 -5.50 9.20 -44.86
N VAL A 180 -6.66 8.61 -45.14
CA VAL A 180 -6.78 7.20 -45.56
C VAL A 180 -6.07 6.94 -46.90
N GLY A 181 -6.15 7.88 -47.85
CA GLY A 181 -5.48 7.75 -49.15
C GLY A 181 -3.95 7.71 -49.05
N LEU A 182 -3.37 8.46 -48.11
CA LEU A 182 -1.90 8.56 -47.94
C LEU A 182 -1.30 7.26 -47.37
N VAL A 183 -2.01 6.60 -46.45
CA VAL A 183 -1.57 5.33 -45.85
C VAL A 183 -1.53 4.20 -46.87
N ILE A 184 -2.51 4.13 -47.79
CA ILE A 184 -2.58 3.08 -48.82
C ILE A 184 -1.40 3.19 -49.79
N VAL A 185 -1.03 4.40 -50.21
CA VAL A 185 0.14 4.62 -51.10
C VAL A 185 1.45 4.21 -50.41
N ALA A 186 1.62 4.51 -49.13
CA ALA A 186 2.81 4.10 -48.36
C ALA A 186 2.94 2.57 -48.25
N ILE A 187 1.83 1.85 -48.02
CA ILE A 187 1.82 0.38 -47.94
C ILE A 187 2.22 -0.24 -49.29
N VAL A 188 1.70 0.28 -50.41
CA VAL A 188 2.08 -0.19 -51.76
C VAL A 188 3.57 0.04 -52.04
N ALA A 189 4.12 1.19 -51.65
CA ALA A 189 5.56 1.47 -51.81
C ALA A 189 6.45 0.49 -51.03
N VAL A 190 6.09 0.14 -49.79
CA VAL A 190 6.83 -0.83 -48.97
C VAL A 190 6.74 -2.26 -49.55
N LEU A 191 5.59 -2.65 -50.10
CA LEU A 191 5.41 -3.98 -50.70
C LEU A 191 6.19 -4.16 -52.02
N LEU A 192 6.38 -3.08 -52.81
CA LEU A 192 7.11 -3.14 -54.08
C LEU A 192 8.64 -3.21 -53.93
N PHE A 193 9.21 -2.89 -52.76
CA PHE A 193 10.67 -2.79 -52.58
C PHE A 193 11.35 -3.97 -51.88
N ARG A 194 10.64 -5.08 -51.63
CA ARG A 194 11.20 -6.25 -50.91
C ARG A 194 11.84 -7.29 -51.84
N SER A 195 13.07 -7.02 -52.30
CA SER A 195 13.84 -7.92 -53.17
C SER A 195 15.19 -8.38 -52.57
N ARG A 196 15.29 -9.69 -52.31
CA ARG A 196 16.51 -10.54 -52.25
C ARG A 196 17.66 -10.18 -51.29
N SER A 197 17.81 -11.01 -50.25
CA SER A 197 19.04 -11.81 -50.05
C SER A 197 18.73 -13.10 -49.24
N LYS A 198 19.70 -14.01 -49.14
CA LYS A 198 19.68 -15.21 -48.28
C LYS A 198 21.04 -15.37 -47.61
N ALA A 199 21.10 -15.79 -46.35
CA ALA A 199 22.18 -16.65 -45.82
C ALA A 199 21.81 -17.24 -44.44
N VAL A 200 22.22 -18.49 -44.23
CA VAL A 200 22.22 -19.24 -42.96
C VAL A 200 23.62 -19.13 -42.34
N THR A 201 23.76 -19.20 -41.01
CA THR A 201 24.86 -19.88 -40.27
C THR A 201 24.47 -20.02 -38.79
N ALA A 202 25.00 -21.02 -38.10
CA ALA A 202 24.82 -21.31 -36.66
C ALA A 202 26.18 -21.63 -36.00
N CYS A 203 26.20 -21.91 -34.68
CA CYS A 203 27.38 -22.25 -33.84
C CYS A 203 28.38 -21.08 -33.61
N LEU A 204 29.29 -21.03 -32.62
CA LEU A 204 29.58 -21.62 -31.28
C LEU A 204 30.78 -20.76 -30.71
N VAL A 205 31.14 -20.59 -29.42
CA VAL A 205 30.60 -20.86 -28.06
C VAL A 205 31.56 -20.26 -26.99
N PHE A 206 31.33 -20.54 -25.69
CA PHE A 206 32.21 -20.40 -24.51
C PHE A 206 32.25 -19.10 -23.67
N GLY A 207 32.64 -19.28 -22.39
CA GLY A 207 32.68 -18.31 -21.28
C GLY A 207 31.53 -18.52 -20.29
N LEU A 208 31.47 -19.55 -19.44
CA LEU A 208 32.49 -20.17 -18.59
C LEU A 208 33.08 -19.17 -17.58
N GLY A 209 32.49 -19.12 -16.37
CA GLY A 209 32.80 -18.13 -15.33
C GLY A 209 32.51 -18.62 -13.90
N LEU A 210 33.43 -19.44 -13.39
CA LEU A 210 33.70 -19.76 -11.97
C LEU A 210 32.52 -19.69 -10.96
N GLY A 211 31.96 -20.85 -10.61
CA GLY A 211 31.19 -21.00 -9.36
C GLY A 211 32.11 -21.08 -8.14
N LEU A 212 31.94 -20.19 -7.17
CA LEU A 212 32.69 -20.21 -5.91
C LEU A 212 32.07 -21.22 -4.94
N LEU A 213 32.61 -22.44 -4.90
CA LEU A 213 32.31 -23.41 -3.85
C LEU A 213 33.02 -23.00 -2.55
N LEU A 214 32.32 -22.27 -1.69
CA LEU A 214 32.71 -22.15 -0.28
C LEU A 214 32.41 -23.48 0.43
N PRO A 215 33.37 -24.06 1.20
CA PRO A 215 33.10 -25.25 1.98
C PRO A 215 32.17 -24.89 3.15
N MET A 216 30.90 -25.30 3.05
CA MET A 216 29.99 -25.23 4.20
C MET A 216 30.49 -26.17 5.31
N PRO A 217 30.56 -25.72 6.58
CA PRO A 217 30.84 -26.61 7.70
C PRO A 217 29.66 -27.57 7.89
N ALA A 218 29.82 -28.81 7.44
CA ALA A 218 28.76 -29.80 7.38
C ALA A 218 28.48 -30.46 8.74
N SER A 219 27.72 -29.77 9.60
CA SER A 219 27.07 -30.37 10.76
C SER A 219 25.72 -29.70 11.08
N LEU A 220 24.87 -29.54 10.06
CA LEU A 220 23.44 -29.28 10.28
C LEU A 220 22.85 -30.47 11.05
N GLY A 221 22.18 -30.18 12.17
CA GLY A 221 21.45 -31.18 12.94
C GLY A 221 20.24 -31.72 12.17
N ALA A 222 19.73 -32.88 12.60
CA ALA A 222 18.47 -33.41 12.07
C ALA A 222 17.29 -32.43 12.26
N GLN A 223 17.36 -31.59 13.30
CA GLN A 223 16.41 -30.50 13.53
C GLN A 223 16.56 -29.39 12.48
N ASP A 224 17.76 -28.84 12.27
CA ASP A 224 18.02 -27.78 11.26
C ASP A 224 17.57 -28.22 9.86
N MET A 225 17.82 -29.48 9.50
CA MET A 225 17.38 -30.10 8.24
C MET A 225 15.85 -30.17 8.12
N SER A 226 15.13 -30.46 9.21
CA SER A 226 13.66 -30.46 9.25
C SER A 226 13.11 -29.04 9.11
N ASP A 227 13.67 -28.11 9.88
CA ASP A 227 13.16 -26.74 9.98
C ASP A 227 13.45 -25.95 8.67
N LEU A 228 14.55 -26.28 7.95
CA LEU A 228 14.86 -25.82 6.59
C LEU A 228 13.93 -26.42 5.52
N LYS A 229 13.63 -27.72 5.60
CA LYS A 229 12.69 -28.40 4.69
C LYS A 229 11.29 -27.77 4.75
N ASN A 230 10.79 -27.48 5.96
CA ASN A 230 9.46 -26.88 6.15
C ASN A 230 9.41 -25.42 5.70
N LEU A 231 10.49 -24.67 5.94
CA LEU A 231 10.64 -23.32 5.40
C LEU A 231 10.63 -23.32 3.85
N THR A 232 11.28 -24.31 3.23
CA THR A 232 11.27 -24.49 1.76
C THR A 232 9.86 -24.81 1.25
N LYS A 233 9.14 -25.75 1.91
CA LYS A 233 7.75 -26.07 1.57
C LYS A 233 6.84 -24.84 1.68
N ALA A 234 6.99 -24.04 2.74
CA ALA A 234 6.21 -22.82 2.96
C ALA A 234 6.51 -21.72 1.91
N LEU A 235 7.77 -21.58 1.51
CA LEU A 235 8.17 -20.70 0.41
C LEU A 235 7.64 -21.18 -0.95
N ASP A 236 7.52 -22.49 -1.16
CA ASP A 236 6.94 -23.03 -2.40
C ASP A 236 5.42 -22.83 -2.49
N TYR A 237 4.68 -22.78 -1.37
CA TYR A 237 3.29 -22.28 -1.38
C TYR A 237 3.23 -20.80 -1.75
N LEU A 238 4.06 -19.93 -1.13
CA LEU A 238 4.11 -18.52 -1.50
C LEU A 238 4.43 -18.30 -2.99
N LYS A 239 5.36 -19.09 -3.57
CA LYS A 239 5.64 -19.04 -5.02
C LYS A 239 4.41 -19.39 -5.85
N LYS A 240 3.73 -20.52 -5.57
CA LYS A 240 2.50 -20.93 -6.26
C LYS A 240 1.42 -19.84 -6.15
N PHE A 241 1.24 -19.27 -4.97
CA PHE A 241 0.30 -18.18 -4.72
C PHE A 241 0.62 -16.95 -5.59
N LEU A 242 1.88 -16.49 -5.60
CA LEU A 242 2.33 -15.36 -6.43
C LEU A 242 2.34 -15.65 -7.94
N GLU A 243 2.46 -16.92 -8.34
CA GLU A 243 2.28 -17.38 -9.72
C GLU A 243 0.80 -17.40 -10.15
N LEU A 244 -0.15 -17.52 -9.22
CA LEU A 244 -1.58 -17.37 -9.50
C LEU A 244 -1.98 -15.89 -9.52
N GLU A 245 -1.53 -15.11 -8.54
CA GLU A 245 -1.79 -13.67 -8.40
C GLU A 245 -0.85 -12.81 -9.29
N LYS A 246 -0.89 -13.07 -10.61
CA LYS A 246 -0.06 -12.42 -11.64
C LYS A 246 -0.30 -10.91 -11.84
N ASN A 247 -1.03 -10.25 -10.95
CA ASN A 247 -1.22 -8.80 -10.95
C ASN A 247 -1.45 -8.29 -9.53
N ASN A 248 -0.46 -7.56 -8.99
CA ASN A 248 -0.48 -6.99 -7.64
C ASN A 248 -1.68 -6.05 -7.40
N LYS A 249 -2.15 -5.32 -8.43
CA LYS A 249 -3.37 -4.51 -8.34
C LYS A 249 -4.62 -5.38 -8.27
N LYS A 250 -4.72 -6.45 -9.07
CA LYS A 250 -5.87 -7.37 -9.00
C LYS A 250 -5.92 -8.08 -7.64
N MET A 251 -4.79 -8.53 -7.11
CA MET A 251 -4.73 -9.12 -5.77
C MET A 251 -5.26 -8.12 -4.72
N TRP A 252 -4.82 -6.86 -4.81
CA TRP A 252 -5.29 -5.78 -3.94
C TRP A 252 -6.77 -5.41 -4.14
N ASP A 253 -7.28 -5.43 -5.37
CA ASP A 253 -8.70 -5.20 -5.68
C ASP A 253 -9.57 -6.29 -5.02
N ASP A 254 -9.18 -7.56 -5.20
CA ASP A 254 -9.86 -8.74 -4.67
C ASP A 254 -9.71 -8.91 -3.14
N SER A 255 -8.66 -8.37 -2.52
CA SER A 255 -8.39 -8.51 -1.09
C SER A 255 -9.42 -7.73 -0.26
N ASN A 256 -10.03 -8.38 0.73
CA ASN A 256 -10.85 -7.70 1.74
C ASN A 256 -9.97 -7.00 2.80
N PRO A 257 -10.48 -5.98 3.49
CA PRO A 257 -9.86 -5.48 4.72
C PRO A 257 -9.71 -6.60 5.75
N LEU A 258 -8.64 -6.59 6.55
CA LEU A 258 -8.36 -7.67 7.52
C LEU A 258 -9.50 -7.86 8.53
N SER A 259 -10.12 -6.77 9.01
CA SER A 259 -11.20 -6.84 10.00
C SER A 259 -12.50 -6.13 9.59
N PRO A 260 -13.68 -6.65 10.00
CA PRO A 260 -14.95 -5.99 9.73
C PRO A 260 -15.01 -4.58 10.34
N GLY A 261 -15.34 -3.59 9.50
CA GLY A 261 -15.41 -2.18 9.90
C GLY A 261 -14.08 -1.42 9.84
N GLU A 262 -12.98 -2.06 9.41
CA GLU A 262 -11.73 -1.36 9.10
C GLU A 262 -11.93 -0.39 7.91
N ALA A 263 -11.27 0.77 7.94
CA ALA A 263 -11.43 1.76 6.88
C ALA A 263 -10.72 1.32 5.59
N ALA A 264 -11.48 1.17 4.51
CA ALA A 264 -10.98 0.88 3.18
C ALA A 264 -10.88 2.15 2.30
N PRO A 265 -10.10 2.14 1.20
CA PRO A 265 -10.02 3.24 0.23
C PRO A 265 -11.31 3.41 -0.56
N ASP A 266 -11.88 4.60 -0.50
CA ASP A 266 -13.04 5.01 -1.29
C ASP A 266 -12.58 5.52 -2.66
N MET A 267 -12.49 4.56 -3.61
CA MET A 267 -12.07 4.82 -4.98
C MET A 267 -13.08 5.61 -5.80
N ASP A 268 -14.33 5.78 -5.35
CA ASP A 268 -15.38 6.51 -6.08
C ASP A 268 -15.52 7.97 -5.61
N ARG A 269 -14.90 8.35 -4.48
CA ARG A 269 -14.93 9.70 -3.87
C ARG A 269 -14.20 10.78 -4.67
N ARG A 270 -14.71 11.08 -5.86
CA ARG A 270 -14.19 12.12 -6.78
C ARG A 270 -14.20 13.52 -6.14
N GLY A 271 -15.20 13.82 -5.33
CA GLY A 271 -15.56 15.18 -4.92
C GLY A 271 -16.30 15.94 -6.04
N PRO A 272 -16.54 17.25 -5.87
CA PRO A 272 -17.13 18.07 -6.93
C PRO A 272 -16.20 18.15 -8.14
N THR A 273 -16.76 18.23 -9.35
CA THR A 273 -15.97 18.31 -10.58
C THR A 273 -15.58 19.75 -10.92
N MET A 274 -14.36 19.93 -11.43
CA MET A 274 -13.86 21.20 -11.93
C MET A 274 -13.79 21.19 -13.46
N PRO A 275 -14.21 22.25 -14.17
CA PRO A 275 -14.01 22.35 -15.61
C PRO A 275 -12.53 22.54 -15.95
N SER A 276 -12.09 22.05 -17.10
CA SER A 276 -10.73 22.24 -17.63
C SER A 276 -10.72 22.17 -19.15
N SER A 277 -9.93 23.03 -19.80
CA SER A 277 -9.64 22.99 -21.23
C SER A 277 -8.76 21.80 -21.64
N CYS A 278 -8.12 21.17 -20.66
CA CYS A 278 -7.15 20.08 -20.80
C CYS A 278 -7.63 18.73 -20.27
N ALA A 279 -8.90 18.60 -19.86
CA ALA A 279 -9.46 17.31 -19.44
C ALA A 279 -9.71 16.35 -20.64
N GLY A 280 -9.73 15.05 -20.35
CA GLY A 280 -9.97 14.00 -21.35
C GLY A 280 -8.81 13.87 -22.34
N GLU A 281 -9.12 13.58 -23.60
CA GLU A 281 -8.13 13.28 -24.65
C GLU A 281 -7.14 14.44 -24.92
N ARG A 282 -7.47 15.69 -24.56
CA ARG A 282 -6.53 16.82 -24.68
C ARG A 282 -5.39 16.79 -23.65
N GLN A 283 -5.49 16.02 -22.57
CA GLN A 283 -4.52 16.04 -21.47
C GLN A 283 -3.09 15.66 -21.92
N SER A 284 -2.96 14.83 -22.97
CA SER A 284 -1.68 14.41 -23.55
C SER A 284 -1.13 15.35 -24.64
N SER A 285 -1.80 16.47 -24.93
CA SER A 285 -1.31 17.46 -25.91
C SER A 285 -0.16 18.31 -25.35
N GLU A 286 0.72 18.78 -26.24
CA GLU A 286 1.87 19.63 -25.91
C GLU A 286 1.45 20.91 -25.15
N GLU A 287 0.33 21.51 -25.56
CA GLU A 287 -0.32 22.64 -24.88
C GLU A 287 -0.66 22.32 -23.42
N CYS A 288 -1.23 21.13 -23.19
CA CYS A 288 -1.69 20.68 -21.88
C CYS A 288 -0.60 20.07 -21.00
N ARG A 289 0.66 19.98 -21.44
CA ARG A 289 1.78 19.47 -20.61
C ARG A 289 1.96 20.24 -19.30
N CYS A 290 1.65 21.54 -19.30
CA CYS A 290 1.58 22.38 -18.09
C CYS A 290 0.56 21.83 -17.07
N PHE A 291 -0.66 21.59 -17.55
CA PHE A 291 -1.78 21.11 -16.76
C PHE A 291 -1.54 19.67 -16.26
N ALA A 292 -1.10 18.77 -17.14
CA ALA A 292 -0.97 17.34 -16.85
C ALA A 292 -0.08 17.07 -15.63
N ALA A 293 1.09 17.72 -15.54
CA ALA A 293 2.02 17.56 -14.42
C ALA A 293 1.48 18.14 -13.10
N ALA A 294 0.58 19.13 -13.15
CA ALA A 294 -0.06 19.70 -11.96
C ALA A 294 -1.28 18.88 -11.50
N ALA A 295 -2.06 18.34 -12.46
CA ALA A 295 -3.15 17.39 -12.21
C ALA A 295 -2.63 16.07 -11.62
N GLU A 296 -1.46 15.58 -12.06
CA GLU A 296 -0.80 14.42 -11.47
C GLU A 296 -0.41 14.66 -10.00
N ARG A 297 0.22 15.81 -9.68
CA ARG A 297 0.55 16.19 -8.30
C ARG A 297 -0.71 16.32 -7.43
N LEU A 298 -1.78 16.92 -7.96
CA LEU A 298 -3.07 16.98 -7.28
C LEU A 298 -3.60 15.58 -6.94
N ASN A 299 -3.61 14.66 -7.90
CA ASN A 299 -4.10 13.29 -7.69
C ASN A 299 -3.26 12.50 -6.68
N LYS A 300 -1.92 12.65 -6.70
CA LYS A 300 -1.04 12.03 -5.69
C LYS A 300 -1.28 12.58 -4.29
N ASN A 301 -1.52 13.89 -4.15
CA ASN A 301 -1.88 14.48 -2.86
C ASN A 301 -3.29 14.07 -2.40
N ARG A 302 -4.27 13.91 -3.31
CA ARG A 302 -5.60 13.36 -3.00
C ARG A 302 -5.52 11.92 -2.48
N LEU A 303 -4.72 11.06 -3.12
CA LEU A 303 -4.50 9.68 -2.65
C LEU A 303 -3.84 9.65 -1.26
N MET A 304 -2.92 10.58 -0.99
CA MET A 304 -2.29 10.70 0.33
C MET A 304 -3.24 11.22 1.42
N LEU A 305 -4.21 12.09 1.10
CA LEU A 305 -5.30 12.44 2.02
C LEU A 305 -6.17 11.22 2.34
N GLU A 306 -6.49 10.39 1.34
CA GLU A 306 -7.29 9.18 1.54
C GLU A 306 -6.54 8.12 2.37
N LYS A 307 -5.23 7.95 2.13
CA LYS A 307 -4.34 7.15 2.99
C LYS A 307 -4.35 7.62 4.44
N MET A 308 -4.27 8.94 4.66
CA MET A 308 -4.33 9.55 5.99
C MET A 308 -5.71 9.39 6.65
N ARG A 309 -6.82 9.50 5.90
CA ARG A 309 -8.19 9.27 6.41
C ARG A 309 -8.32 7.86 7.00
N ILE A 310 -7.79 6.86 6.31
CA ILE A 310 -7.79 5.46 6.74
C ILE A 310 -6.93 5.26 8.00
N MET A 311 -5.71 5.80 8.01
CA MET A 311 -4.85 5.77 9.20
C MET A 311 -5.54 6.38 10.43
N VAL A 312 -6.20 7.53 10.28
CA VAL A 312 -6.94 8.19 11.37
C VAL A 312 -8.12 7.36 11.85
N ALA A 313 -8.91 6.78 10.95
CA ALA A 313 -10.04 5.94 11.29
C ALA A 313 -9.62 4.64 12.00
N ASN A 314 -8.57 3.97 11.52
CA ASN A 314 -8.07 2.73 12.13
C ASN A 314 -7.42 3.00 13.50
N GLN A 315 -6.60 4.04 13.64
CA GLN A 315 -5.99 4.38 14.94
C GLN A 315 -7.06 4.79 15.97
N LYS A 316 -8.17 5.39 15.53
CA LYS A 316 -9.35 5.64 16.36
C LYS A 316 -10.01 4.33 16.79
N ALA A 317 -10.22 3.39 15.86
CA ALA A 317 -10.82 2.08 16.15
C ALA A 317 -9.98 1.25 17.13
N PHE A 318 -8.65 1.19 16.97
CA PHE A 318 -7.72 0.60 17.92
C PHE A 318 -7.94 1.16 19.33
N LYS A 319 -7.84 2.48 19.49
CA LYS A 319 -7.96 3.17 20.79
C LYS A 319 -9.34 2.98 21.41
N ASP A 320 -10.42 3.08 20.63
CA ASP A 320 -11.79 2.91 21.13
C ASP A 320 -12.05 1.44 21.58
N LYS A 321 -11.53 0.43 20.86
CA LYS A 321 -11.64 -0.99 21.27
C LYS A 321 -10.71 -1.36 22.43
N ALA A 322 -9.49 -0.84 22.48
CA ALA A 322 -8.57 -1.06 23.59
C ALA A 322 -9.11 -0.49 24.90
N ILE A 323 -9.71 0.71 24.86
CA ILE A 323 -10.42 1.31 26.01
C ILE A 323 -11.65 0.49 26.40
N ALA A 324 -12.44 0.00 25.44
CA ALA A 324 -13.57 -0.88 25.72
C ALA A 324 -13.12 -2.18 26.43
N LEU A 325 -12.04 -2.80 25.98
CA LEU A 325 -11.48 -4.01 26.58
C LEU A 325 -11.02 -3.78 28.03
N GLY A 326 -10.17 -2.77 28.26
CA GLY A 326 -9.67 -2.51 29.61
C GLY A 326 -10.79 -2.12 30.59
N ASN A 327 -11.79 -1.37 30.12
CA ASN A 327 -12.98 -1.07 30.90
C ASN A 327 -13.79 -2.33 31.28
N SER A 328 -13.83 -3.39 30.46
CA SER A 328 -14.52 -4.63 30.85
C SER A 328 -13.76 -5.41 31.93
N TYR A 329 -12.42 -5.46 31.90
CA TYR A 329 -11.63 -6.08 32.97
C TYR A 329 -11.69 -5.30 34.28
N ALA A 330 -11.65 -3.96 34.22
CA ALA A 330 -11.73 -3.10 35.41
C ALA A 330 -13.07 -3.23 36.18
N GLN A 331 -14.16 -3.54 35.48
CA GLN A 331 -15.48 -3.80 36.09
C GLN A 331 -15.54 -5.11 36.90
N LEU A 332 -14.57 -6.01 36.77
CA LEU A 332 -14.52 -7.28 37.52
C LEU A 332 -13.96 -7.13 38.96
N HIS A 333 -13.79 -5.89 39.45
CA HIS A 333 -13.33 -5.57 40.80
C HIS A 333 -12.00 -6.24 41.23
N THR A 334 -11.12 -6.55 40.28
CA THR A 334 -9.79 -7.11 40.52
C THR A 334 -8.73 -6.00 40.69
N LEU A 335 -7.52 -6.38 41.14
CA LEU A 335 -6.36 -5.48 41.25
C LEU A 335 -6.01 -4.76 39.93
N MET A 336 -6.40 -5.35 38.78
CA MET A 336 -6.24 -4.76 37.44
C MET A 336 -6.84 -3.36 37.33
N GLY A 337 -7.84 -3.00 38.15
CA GLY A 337 -8.50 -1.69 38.07
C GLY A 337 -7.58 -0.48 38.28
N LEU A 338 -6.50 -0.62 39.06
CA LEU A 338 -5.50 0.45 39.22
C LEU A 338 -4.44 0.43 38.11
N GLN A 339 -3.99 -0.76 37.68
CA GLN A 339 -3.07 -0.91 36.54
C GLN A 339 -3.69 -0.37 35.25
N TRP A 340 -4.99 -0.60 35.05
CA TRP A 340 -5.73 -0.13 33.88
C TRP A 340 -5.69 1.39 33.72
N ILE A 341 -5.69 2.18 34.80
CA ILE A 341 -5.59 3.64 34.72
C ILE A 341 -4.24 4.04 34.09
N GLY A 342 -3.14 3.44 34.55
CA GLY A 342 -1.81 3.69 34.00
C GLY A 342 -1.68 3.28 32.53
N ILE A 343 -2.12 2.06 32.19
CA ILE A 343 -2.09 1.53 30.83
C ILE A 343 -2.94 2.39 29.89
N ARG A 344 -4.17 2.76 30.30
CA ARG A 344 -5.04 3.63 29.51
C ARG A 344 -4.39 4.98 29.24
N THR A 345 -3.76 5.61 30.24
CA THR A 345 -3.12 6.92 30.05
C THR A 345 -1.88 6.80 29.16
N HIS A 346 -0.93 5.94 29.50
CA HIS A 346 0.41 5.93 28.88
C HIS A 346 0.54 5.07 27.62
N ASP A 347 -0.16 3.94 27.53
CA ASP A 347 -0.07 3.03 26.37
C ASP A 347 -1.12 3.32 25.28
N ILE A 348 -2.16 4.09 25.60
CA ILE A 348 -3.30 4.35 24.69
C ILE A 348 -3.55 5.85 24.47
N GLU A 349 -3.87 6.61 25.52
CA GLU A 349 -4.34 8.01 25.36
C GLU A 349 -3.21 8.98 25.00
N GLU A 350 -2.03 8.86 25.60
CA GLU A 350 -0.85 9.68 25.28
C GLU A 350 -0.33 9.44 23.84
N PRO A 351 -0.08 8.19 23.37
CA PRO A 351 0.25 7.91 21.98
C PRO A 351 -0.82 8.40 21.00
N TYR A 352 -2.10 8.26 21.34
CA TYR A 352 -3.18 8.80 20.51
C TYR A 352 -3.15 10.33 20.43
N ALA A 353 -2.84 11.04 21.53
CA ALA A 353 -2.69 12.50 21.53
C ALA A 353 -1.49 12.96 20.67
N GLN A 354 -0.38 12.22 20.68
CA GLN A 354 0.74 12.46 19.75
C GLN A 354 0.30 12.25 18.29
N PHE A 355 -0.34 11.11 17.99
CA PHE A 355 -0.86 10.80 16.66
C PHE A 355 -1.83 11.87 16.14
N LYS A 356 -2.77 12.34 16.97
CA LYS A 356 -3.68 13.45 16.66
C LYS A 356 -2.91 14.71 16.22
N THR A 357 -1.81 15.01 16.90
CA THR A 357 -0.97 16.19 16.59
C THR A 357 -0.29 16.02 15.23
N ILE A 358 0.31 14.85 14.99
CA ILE A 358 1.00 14.52 13.73
C ILE A 358 0.01 14.51 12.55
N ALA A 359 -1.16 13.87 12.70
CA ALA A 359 -2.18 13.79 11.65
C ALA A 359 -2.74 15.19 11.27
N ASN A 360 -2.96 16.07 12.25
CA ASN A 360 -3.36 17.46 11.98
C ASN A 360 -2.26 18.24 11.21
N GLN A 361 -0.99 18.09 11.59
CA GLN A 361 0.14 18.71 10.87
C GLN A 361 0.25 18.16 9.44
N LYS A 362 0.11 16.85 9.24
CA LYS A 362 0.12 16.21 7.92
C LYS A 362 -1.04 16.69 7.05
N HIS A 363 -2.25 16.83 7.61
CA HIS A 363 -3.40 17.42 6.90
C HIS A 363 -3.08 18.83 6.38
N GLN A 364 -2.55 19.71 7.24
CA GLN A 364 -2.18 21.09 6.84
C GLN A 364 -1.14 21.11 5.71
N LEU A 365 -0.12 20.25 5.77
CA LEU A 365 0.91 20.14 4.73
C LEU A 365 0.35 19.61 3.40
N LEU A 366 -0.52 18.59 3.44
CA LEU A 366 -1.16 18.02 2.24
C LEU A 366 -2.12 19.03 1.60
N MET A 367 -2.92 19.74 2.39
CA MET A 367 -3.81 20.78 1.88
C MET A 367 -3.03 21.94 1.26
N ALA A 368 -1.90 22.35 1.84
CA ALA A 368 -1.02 23.36 1.21
C ALA A 368 -0.49 22.89 -0.17
N ALA A 369 -0.06 21.64 -0.29
CA ALA A 369 0.41 21.06 -1.56
C ALA A 369 -0.72 20.88 -2.60
N ILE A 370 -1.95 20.64 -2.16
CA ILE A 370 -3.16 20.65 -2.99
C ILE A 370 -3.44 22.07 -3.50
N GLN A 371 -3.35 23.08 -2.63
CA GLN A 371 -3.58 24.47 -3.01
C GLN A 371 -2.54 24.96 -4.04
N ASP A 372 -1.26 24.61 -3.87
CA ASP A 372 -0.21 24.87 -4.86
C ASP A 372 -0.50 24.20 -6.21
N SER A 373 -0.94 22.94 -6.19
CA SER A 373 -1.30 22.20 -7.40
C SER A 373 -2.46 22.88 -8.14
N LEU A 374 -3.51 23.31 -7.41
CA LEU A 374 -4.68 24.01 -7.97
C LEU A 374 -4.34 25.42 -8.48
N LYS A 375 -3.45 26.15 -7.80
CA LYS A 375 -2.93 27.44 -8.28
C LYS A 375 -2.05 27.27 -9.53
N THR A 376 -1.25 26.20 -9.60
CA THR A 376 -0.50 25.83 -10.81
C THR A 376 -1.45 25.53 -11.98
N ILE A 377 -2.52 24.78 -11.75
CA ILE A 377 -3.56 24.49 -12.75
C ILE A 377 -4.17 25.80 -13.28
N SER A 378 -4.53 26.74 -12.40
CA SER A 378 -5.03 28.08 -12.78
C SER A 378 -4.04 28.82 -13.71
N ALA A 379 -2.74 28.78 -13.40
CA ALA A 379 -1.69 29.36 -14.23
C ALA A 379 -1.44 28.62 -15.57
N CYS A 380 -1.98 27.41 -15.74
CA CYS A 380 -1.99 26.69 -17.01
C CYS A 380 -3.28 26.99 -17.81
N GLU A 381 -4.46 26.91 -17.19
CA GLU A 381 -5.76 27.23 -17.81
C GLU A 381 -5.83 28.68 -18.31
N ALA A 382 -5.19 29.63 -17.60
CA ALA A 382 -5.08 31.02 -18.05
C ALA A 382 -4.35 31.19 -19.40
N LYS A 383 -3.46 30.25 -19.78
CA LYS A 383 -2.79 30.24 -21.10
C LYS A 383 -3.73 29.75 -22.22
N MET A 384 -4.75 28.98 -21.85
CA MET A 384 -5.81 28.49 -22.74
C MET A 384 -7.02 29.44 -22.79
N GLY A 385 -6.94 30.58 -22.08
CA GLY A 385 -7.95 31.65 -22.07
C GLY A 385 -8.74 31.77 -20.77
N GLU A 386 -8.76 30.74 -19.92
CA GLU A 386 -9.56 30.69 -18.70
C GLU A 386 -8.82 31.32 -17.51
N ARG A 387 -8.94 32.65 -17.40
CA ARG A 387 -8.40 33.43 -16.27
C ARG A 387 -9.19 33.18 -14.98
N ASP A 388 -8.54 33.37 -13.84
CA ASP A 388 -9.16 33.34 -12.50
C ASP A 388 -9.85 31.98 -12.18
N TRP A 389 -9.29 30.89 -12.73
CA TRP A 389 -9.82 29.53 -12.64
C TRP A 389 -9.79 28.98 -11.21
N TYR A 390 -8.78 29.34 -10.42
CA TYR A 390 -8.71 28.96 -9.00
C TYR A 390 -9.86 29.60 -8.22
N GLU A 391 -10.09 30.89 -8.42
CA GLU A 391 -11.12 31.68 -7.75
C GLU A 391 -12.54 31.19 -8.10
N LYS A 392 -12.75 30.72 -9.34
CA LYS A 392 -14.02 30.16 -9.82
C LYS A 392 -14.28 28.71 -9.38
N TYR A 393 -13.24 27.86 -9.40
CA TYR A 393 -13.41 26.40 -9.33
C TYR A 393 -12.44 25.75 -8.33
N GLY A 394 -11.15 26.07 -8.43
CA GLY A 394 -10.11 25.46 -7.60
C GLY A 394 -10.29 25.69 -6.10
N PHE A 395 -10.77 26.86 -5.69
CA PHE A 395 -11.04 27.21 -4.29
C PHE A 395 -12.20 26.40 -3.71
N VAL A 396 -13.30 26.24 -4.45
CA VAL A 396 -14.45 25.42 -4.02
C VAL A 396 -14.04 23.95 -3.86
N TYR A 397 -13.17 23.44 -4.74
CA TYR A 397 -12.61 22.09 -4.63
C TYR A 397 -11.64 21.96 -3.44
N TYR A 398 -10.81 22.98 -3.19
CA TYR A 398 -9.91 23.04 -2.04
C TYR A 398 -10.69 23.01 -0.71
N GLU A 399 -11.70 23.85 -0.54
CA GLU A 399 -12.53 23.89 0.68
C GLU A 399 -13.30 22.58 0.89
N PHE A 400 -13.85 21.99 -0.19
CA PHE A 400 -14.46 20.65 -0.11
C PHE A 400 -13.47 19.61 0.40
N LEU A 401 -12.25 19.55 -0.14
CA LEU A 401 -11.25 18.59 0.33
C LEU A 401 -10.80 18.88 1.76
N TYR A 402 -10.66 20.16 2.14
CA TYR A 402 -10.25 20.57 3.48
C TYR A 402 -11.21 20.06 4.56
N ASP A 403 -12.52 20.15 4.34
CA ASP A 403 -13.52 19.65 5.29
C ASP A 403 -13.70 18.12 5.16
N ALA A 404 -13.79 17.59 3.94
CA ALA A 404 -14.04 16.17 3.67
C ALA A 404 -12.89 15.21 4.08
N TYR A 405 -11.70 15.75 4.37
CA TYR A 405 -10.50 15.02 4.82
C TYR A 405 -9.91 15.55 6.14
N LYS A 406 -10.61 16.47 6.81
CA LYS A 406 -10.26 16.95 8.14
C LYS A 406 -10.19 15.78 9.14
N PRO A 407 -9.07 15.55 9.84
CA PRO A 407 -8.95 14.46 10.79
C PRO A 407 -10.01 14.50 11.91
N SER A 408 -10.66 13.36 12.15
CA SER A 408 -11.73 13.17 13.15
C SER A 408 -11.35 12.05 14.12
N PHE A 409 -11.57 12.24 15.43
CA PHE A 409 -10.85 11.52 16.50
C PHE A 409 -11.72 11.14 17.70
#